data_AF-A0A6J6V5Z6-F1
#
_entry.id   AF-A0A6J6V5Z6-F1
#
_cell.length_a   1.000
_cell.length_b   1.000
_cell.length_c   1.000
_cell.angle_alpha   90.00
_cell.angle_beta   90.00
_cell.angle_gamma   90.00
#
_symmetry.space_group_name_H-M   'P 1'
#
loop_
_entity.id
_entity.type
_entity.pdbx_description
1 polymer ?
#
loop_
_entity_poly.entity_id
_entity_poly.type
_entity_poly.pdbx_seq_one_letter_code
_entity_poly.pdbx_strand_id
1 'polypeptide(L)'
;MKGKTCAGALVKGLDKDGKPYACYMYNVVDNEWSMSEYGDQAVVWQTAVNPVIAMELIHKGIWKPEGVAGPEWFDAKPFLDSLESYGTEWKIREENI
;
A
#
# COMPACT_ATOMS: atom_id res chain seq x y z
N MET A 1 18.56 -13.21 3.38
CA MET A 1 18.88 -12.27 2.28
C MET A 1 18.93 -10.86 2.86
N LYS A 2 19.75 -9.96 2.31
CA LYS A 2 19.84 -8.55 2.73
C LYS A 2 19.31 -7.67 1.60
N GLY A 3 18.67 -6.55 1.95
CA GLY A 3 18.13 -5.60 0.99
C GLY A 3 16.71 -5.16 1.34
N LYS A 4 16.19 -4.25 0.52
CA LYS A 4 14.84 -3.71 0.66
C LYS A 4 14.04 -3.98 -0.61
N THR A 5 12.76 -4.24 -0.47
CA THR A 5 11.81 -4.25 -1.57
C THR A 5 11.17 -2.87 -1.70
N CYS A 6 10.84 -2.48 -2.93
CA CYS A 6 10.07 -1.28 -3.23
C CYS A 6 8.96 -1.67 -4.18
N ALA A 7 7.72 -1.55 -3.73
CA ALA A 7 6.52 -1.81 -4.52
C ALA A 7 5.71 -0.53 -4.61
N GLY A 8 5.25 -0.18 -5.81
CA GLY A 8 4.57 1.09 -6.02
C GLY A 8 4.06 1.27 -7.45
N ALA A 9 3.37 2.39 -7.67
CA ALA A 9 2.80 2.76 -8.95
C ALA A 9 3.26 4.16 -9.36
N LEU A 10 3.74 4.28 -10.61
CA LEU A 10 3.99 5.56 -11.26
C LEU A 10 2.71 6.02 -11.94
N VAL A 11 2.14 7.11 -11.44
CA VAL A 11 0.91 7.71 -11.97
C VAL A 11 1.30 8.95 -12.77
N LYS A 12 0.82 9.04 -14.01
CA LYS A 12 1.00 10.20 -14.89
C LYS A 12 -0.34 10.58 -15.49
N GLY A 13 -0.64 11.88 -15.56
CA GLY A 13 -1.88 12.37 -16.12
C GLY A 13 -2.05 13.85 -15.92
N LEU A 14 -3.30 14.26 -15.73
CA LEU A 14 -3.66 15.63 -15.35
C LEU A 14 -4.02 15.65 -13.86
N ASP A 15 -3.62 16.71 -13.17
CA ASP A 15 -4.10 16.99 -11.81
C ASP A 15 -5.58 17.44 -11.81
N LYS A 16 -6.10 17.76 -10.62
CA LYS A 16 -7.47 18.23 -10.44
C LYS A 16 -7.74 19.59 -11.08
N ASP A 17 -6.70 20.36 -11.42
CA ASP A 17 -6.78 21.66 -12.10
C ASP A 17 -6.56 21.52 -13.62
N GLY A 18 -6.35 20.30 -14.13
CA GLY A 18 -6.11 20.03 -15.55
C GLY A 18 -4.67 20.26 -16.02
N LYS A 19 -3.70 20.43 -15.12
CA LYS A 19 -2.27 20.60 -15.45
C LYS A 19 -1.56 19.24 -15.50
N PRO A 20 -0.52 19.07 -16.32
CA PRO A 20 0.30 17.86 -16.29
C PRO A 20 0.81 17.58 -14.88
N TYR A 21 0.61 16.34 -14.41
CA TYR A 21 1.08 15.85 -13.11
C TYR A 21 1.67 14.44 -13.21
N ALA A 22 2.73 14.16 -12.44
CA ALA A 22 3.26 12.82 -12.26
C ALA A 22 3.73 12.61 -10.81
N CYS A 23 3.48 11.41 -10.28
CA CYS A 23 3.98 11.00 -8.97
C CYS A 23 4.24 9.49 -8.90
N TYR A 24 5.12 9.10 -7.99
CA TYR A 24 5.37 7.71 -7.64
C TYR A 24 4.87 7.46 -6.21
N MET A 25 3.85 6.63 -6.06
CA MET A 25 3.37 6.16 -4.75
C MET A 25 3.97 4.80 -4.47
N TYR A 26 4.60 4.61 -3.31
CA TYR A 26 5.38 3.40 -3.02
C TYR A 26 5.42 3.04 -1.54
N ASN A 27 5.68 1.76 -1.28
CA ASN A 27 5.96 1.16 0.02
C ASN A 27 7.33 0.46 -0.03
N VAL A 28 8.13 0.66 1.01
CA VAL A 28 9.46 0.06 1.15
C VAL A 28 9.49 -0.83 2.38
N VAL A 29 9.96 -2.06 2.21
CA VAL A 29 10.11 -3.01 3.32
C VAL A 29 11.53 -3.54 3.36
N ASP A 30 12.12 -3.51 4.55
CA ASP A 30 13.43 -4.07 4.81
C ASP A 30 13.32 -5.57 5.09
N ASN A 31 14.10 -6.37 4.38
CA ASN A 31 14.05 -7.83 4.53
C ASN A 31 14.66 -8.31 5.85
N GLU A 32 15.63 -7.60 6.45
CA GLU A 32 16.15 -7.95 7.77
C GLU A 32 15.07 -7.71 8.84
N TRP A 33 14.32 -6.60 8.72
CA TRP A 33 13.18 -6.32 9.60
C TRP A 33 12.07 -7.37 9.45
N SER A 34 11.60 -7.66 8.22
CA SER A 34 10.48 -8.60 8.04
C SER A 34 10.83 -10.02 8.50
N MET A 35 12.07 -10.46 8.27
CA MET A 35 12.56 -11.76 8.76
C MET A 35 12.68 -11.80 10.29
N SER A 36 13.07 -10.69 10.92
CA SER A 36 13.21 -10.60 12.38
C SER A 36 11.84 -10.61 13.08
N GLU A 37 10.90 -9.80 12.59
CA GLU A 37 9.60 -9.61 13.22
C GLU A 37 8.59 -10.71 12.87
N TYR A 38 8.61 -11.20 11.62
CA TYR A 38 7.59 -12.10 11.09
C TYR A 38 8.14 -13.46 10.62
N GLY A 39 9.46 -13.61 10.49
CA GLY A 39 10.08 -14.85 9.97
C GLY A 39 9.97 -15.01 8.45
N ASP A 40 9.44 -14.01 7.74
CA ASP A 40 9.14 -14.07 6.31
C ASP A 40 9.90 -13.01 5.50
N GLN A 41 10.20 -13.34 4.24
CA GLN A 41 10.87 -12.41 3.33
C GLN A 41 9.98 -11.21 2.98
N ALA A 42 10.59 -10.07 2.69
CA ALA A 42 9.90 -8.79 2.48
C ALA A 42 8.80 -8.86 1.39
N VAL A 43 9.01 -9.62 0.31
CA VAL A 43 8.00 -9.80 -0.76
C VAL A 43 6.76 -10.55 -0.25
N VAL A 44 6.97 -11.61 0.55
CA VAL A 44 5.88 -12.41 1.12
C VAL A 44 5.11 -11.57 2.13
N TRP A 45 5.84 -10.86 2.99
CA TRP A 45 5.26 -9.95 3.96
C TRP A 45 4.43 -8.85 3.29
N GLN A 46 4.98 -8.16 2.28
CA GLN A 46 4.27 -7.11 1.52
C GLN A 46 3.03 -7.64 0.79
N THR A 47 3.04 -8.91 0.38
CA THR A 47 1.86 -9.53 -0.23
C THR A 47 0.79 -9.82 0.82
N ALA A 48 1.19 -10.34 1.98
CA ALA A 48 0.30 -10.82 3.03
C ALA A 48 -0.41 -9.68 3.80
N VAL A 49 0.24 -8.54 4.00
CA VAL A 49 -0.34 -7.43 4.78
C VAL A 49 -1.59 -6.83 4.11
N ASN A 50 -1.67 -6.84 2.77
CA ASN A 50 -2.80 -6.26 2.04
C ASN A 50 -4.15 -6.96 2.32
N PRO A 51 -4.29 -8.29 2.13
CA PRO A 51 -5.54 -8.98 2.44
C PRO A 51 -5.87 -8.94 3.94
N VAL A 52 -4.87 -8.90 4.83
CA VAL A 52 -5.10 -8.72 6.28
C VAL A 52 -5.80 -7.39 6.55
N ILE A 53 -5.24 -6.28 6.08
CA ILE A 53 -5.85 -4.94 6.24
C ILE A 53 -7.25 -4.91 5.61
N ALA A 54 -7.42 -5.46 4.40
CA ALA A 54 -8.72 -5.50 3.73
C ALA A 54 -9.77 -6.25 4.58
N MET A 55 -9.41 -7.41 5.15
CA MET A 55 -10.31 -8.17 6.03
C MET A 55 -10.63 -7.41 7.32
N GLU A 56 -9.67 -6.69 7.90
CA GLU A 56 -9.91 -5.86 9.09
C GLU A 56 -10.87 -4.71 8.80
N LEU A 57 -10.74 -4.04 7.65
CA LEU A 57 -11.63 -2.96 7.24
C LEU A 57 -13.05 -3.47 6.96
N ILE A 58 -13.18 -4.67 6.39
CA ILE A 58 -14.47 -5.35 6.22
C ILE A 58 -15.08 -5.69 7.57
N HIS A 59 -14.30 -6.28 8.48
CA HIS A 59 -14.75 -6.65 9.81
C HIS A 59 -15.22 -5.43 10.63
N LYS A 60 -14.51 -4.30 10.53
CA LYS A 60 -14.88 -3.02 11.16
C LYS A 60 -16.10 -2.35 10.51
N GLY A 61 -16.60 -2.87 9.39
CA GLY A 61 -17.70 -2.28 8.62
C GLY A 61 -17.33 -0.97 7.93
N ILE A 62 -16.05 -0.70 7.71
CA ILE A 62 -15.55 0.47 6.97
C ILE A 62 -15.65 0.19 5.47
N TRP A 63 -15.12 -0.96 5.04
CA TRP A 63 -15.33 -1.47 3.70
C TRP A 63 -16.53 -2.40 3.71
N LYS A 64 -17.49 -2.18 2.80
CA LYS A 64 -18.74 -2.96 2.71
C LYS A 64 -18.91 -3.47 1.28
N PRO A 65 -18.16 -4.51 0.88
CA PRO A 65 -18.29 -5.08 -0.46
C PRO A 65 -19.69 -5.63 -0.69
N GLU A 66 -20.28 -5.28 -1.84
CA GLU A 66 -21.48 -5.93 -2.37
C GLU A 66 -21.09 -6.70 -3.63
N GLY A 67 -21.27 -8.03 -3.62
CA GLY A 67 -20.82 -8.88 -4.71
C GLY A 67 -19.29 -9.00 -4.81
N VAL A 68 -18.75 -8.92 -6.03
CA VAL A 68 -17.30 -9.03 -6.29
C VAL A 68 -16.74 -7.63 -6.52
N ALA A 69 -15.88 -7.18 -5.61
CA ALA A 69 -15.26 -5.86 -5.67
C ALA A 69 -13.74 -5.96 -5.48
N GLY A 70 -12.99 -5.22 -6.29
CA GLY A 70 -11.56 -4.97 -6.05
C GLY A 70 -11.34 -3.88 -4.99
N PRO A 71 -10.15 -3.79 -4.38
CA PRO A 71 -9.83 -2.78 -3.37
C PRO A 71 -10.00 -1.33 -3.87
N GLU A 72 -9.86 -1.10 -5.18
CA GLU A 72 -10.04 0.19 -5.84
C GLU A 72 -11.47 0.75 -5.77
N TRP A 73 -12.45 -0.08 -5.36
CA TRP A 73 -13.85 0.34 -5.18
C TRP A 73 -14.12 1.00 -3.83
N PHE A 74 -13.16 1.00 -2.91
CA PHE A 74 -13.32 1.52 -1.56
C PHE A 74 -12.43 2.73 -1.29
N ASP A 75 -12.74 3.48 -0.22
CA ASP A 75 -11.85 4.56 0.24
C ASP A 75 -10.48 3.99 0.61
N ALA A 76 -9.45 4.53 -0.05
CA ALA A 76 -8.06 4.10 0.12
C ALA A 76 -7.46 4.59 1.44
N LYS A 77 -7.93 5.71 2.00
CA LYS A 77 -7.28 6.33 3.17
C LYS A 77 -7.28 5.42 4.41
N PRO A 78 -8.39 4.75 4.80
CA PRO A 78 -8.37 3.80 5.91
C PRO A 78 -7.41 2.61 5.73
N PHE A 79 -7.24 2.14 4.50
CA PHE A 79 -6.28 1.08 4.17
C PHE A 79 -4.85 1.55 4.34
N LEU A 80 -4.53 2.70 3.75
CA LEU A 80 -3.21 3.30 3.79
C LEU A 80 -2.79 3.66 5.23
N ASP A 81 -3.73 4.15 6.05
CA ASP A 81 -3.47 4.49 7.45
C ASP A 81 -3.22 3.24 8.32
N SER A 82 -3.79 2.09 7.94
CA SER A 82 -3.60 0.84 8.68
C SER A 82 -2.18 0.29 8.55
N LEU A 83 -1.43 0.64 7.48
CA LEU A 83 -0.05 0.18 7.27
C LEU A 83 0.88 0.54 8.44
N GLU A 84 0.67 1.69 9.07
CA GLU A 84 1.49 2.14 10.20
C GLU A 84 1.39 1.18 11.40
N SER A 85 0.22 0.59 11.64
CA SER A 85 0.03 -0.38 12.73
C SER A 85 0.79 -1.69 12.51
N TYR A 86 1.22 -1.97 11.27
CA TYR A 86 2.05 -3.12 10.92
C TYR A 86 3.55 -2.77 10.84
N GLY A 87 3.93 -1.56 11.24
CA GLY A 87 5.33 -1.13 11.27
C GLY A 87 5.89 -0.71 9.90
N THR A 88 5.03 -0.38 8.94
CA THR A 88 5.45 0.12 7.62
C THR A 88 4.75 1.43 7.26
N GLU A 89 5.27 2.14 6.27
CA GLU A 89 4.71 3.40 5.78
C GLU A 89 4.61 3.38 4.25
N TRP A 90 3.77 4.24 3.70
CA TRP A 90 3.68 4.51 2.27
C TRP A 90 4.09 5.97 2.03
N LYS A 91 4.63 6.25 0.83
CA LYS A 91 5.09 7.58 0.45
C LYS A 91 4.63 7.93 -0.94
N ILE A 92 4.48 9.23 -1.18
CA ILE A 92 4.33 9.80 -2.51
C ILE A 92 5.56 10.68 -2.77
N ARG A 93 6.18 10.48 -3.92
CA ARG A 93 7.24 11.34 -4.46
C ARG A 93 6.73 12.00 -5.73
N GLU A 94 6.86 13.31 -5.83
CA GLU A 94 6.59 14.02 -7.09
C GLU A 94 7.61 13.62 -8.15
N GLU A 95 7.15 13.45 -9.38
CA GLU A 95 7.99 13.08 -10.51
C GLU A 95 7.99 14.19 -11.56
N ASN A 96 9.15 14.37 -12.21
CA ASN A 96 9.25 15.30 -13.32
C ASN A 96 8.48 14.76 -14.53
N ILE A 97 7.88 15.67 -15.30
CA ILE A 97 7.10 15.39 -16.52
C ILE A 97 7.91 15.80 -17.74
#